data_AF-A0A4Y2DYP0-F1
#
_entry.id   AF-A0A4Y2DYP0-F1
#
_cell.length_a   1.000
_cell.length_b   1.000
_cell.length_c   1.000
_cell.angle_alpha   90.00
_cell.angle_beta   90.00
_cell.angle_gamma   90.00
#
_symmetry.space_group_name_H-M   'P 1'
#
loop_
_entity.id
_entity.type
_entity.pdbx_description
1 polymer ?
#
loop_
_entity_poly.entity_id
_entity_poly.type
_entity_poly.pdbx_seq_one_letter_code
_entity_poly.pdbx_strand_id
1 'polypeptide(L)'
;MDTGKIIDVEVLINYCACKNEQNHEKSCKSIFRESSGMMEVKGACIIFKRSLTFHYARYAKYLGDGDSKAFDAITEETIFRDEFQVEKLECFGHITKRMGSRLRRLKEKMKGQLLPDGKSLSGKNRLTDSQIDKIQNYYGLAILENLNTVHAMRQAIWAIFMHKLSTDEHPQHGFCPICEDSWCGFKKAEATGSEYKHKNNLHAAIVEAMRPVFRDLFHIDLLKKCVHGKTQNPNEGVNNVIWSRVPKSKFVQIRAICLGVYDAVCTFNEGNSAKL
;
A
#
# COMPACT_ATOMS: atom_id res chain seq x y z
N MET A 1 -6.31 -18.47 -10.24
CA MET A 1 -7.21 -18.72 -9.10
C MET A 1 -6.59 -18.03 -7.88
N ASP A 2 -7.37 -17.27 -7.12
CA ASP A 2 -6.92 -16.68 -5.84
C ASP A 2 -7.64 -17.42 -4.72
N THR A 3 -6.90 -18.22 -3.96
CA THR A 3 -7.45 -19.10 -2.92
C THR A 3 -7.45 -18.44 -1.55
N GLY A 4 -6.78 -17.29 -1.39
CA GLY A 4 -6.47 -16.69 -0.09
C GLY A 4 -5.51 -17.52 0.78
N LYS A 5 -5.04 -18.68 0.30
CA LYS A 5 -4.14 -19.57 1.02
C LYS A 5 -2.68 -19.30 0.65
N ILE A 6 -1.79 -19.54 1.60
CA ILE A 6 -0.35 -19.55 1.38
C ILE A 6 -0.01 -20.87 0.70
N ILE A 7 0.57 -20.80 -0.50
CA ILE A 7 1.01 -21.98 -1.23
C ILE A 7 2.52 -22.19 -1.18
N ASP A 8 3.27 -21.14 -0.81
CA ASP A 8 4.73 -21.16 -0.84
C ASP A 8 5.34 -20.21 0.20
N VAL A 9 6.47 -20.59 0.81
CA VAL A 9 7.20 -19.82 1.82
C VAL A 9 8.69 -20.10 1.78
N GLU A 10 9.53 -19.07 1.85
CA GLU A 10 10.99 -19.21 1.92
C GLU A 10 11.51 -18.69 3.26
N VAL A 11 12.33 -19.50 3.93
CA VAL A 11 12.94 -19.15 5.22
C VAL A 11 14.42 -18.90 5.00
N LEU A 12 14.86 -17.67 5.23
CA LEU A 12 16.27 -17.28 5.17
C LEU A 12 16.75 -16.86 6.56
N ILE A 13 17.98 -17.22 6.91
CA ILE A 13 18.64 -16.80 8.15
C ILE A 13 20.06 -16.35 7.82
N ASN A 14 20.43 -15.15 8.29
CA ASN A 14 21.78 -14.61 8.18
C ASN A 14 22.53 -14.55 9.52
N TYR A 15 21.84 -14.85 10.62
CA TYR A 15 22.41 -14.81 11.95
C TYR A 15 22.87 -16.21 12.39
N CYS A 16 24.12 -16.32 12.86
CA CYS A 16 24.62 -17.51 13.55
C CYS A 16 25.03 -17.17 14.99
N ALA A 17 24.66 -18.01 15.94
CA ALA A 17 25.20 -18.00 17.32
C ALA A 17 26.54 -18.77 17.44
N CYS A 18 27.34 -18.76 16.38
CA CYS A 18 28.61 -19.46 16.30
C CYS A 18 29.61 -18.79 17.25
N LYS A 19 30.08 -19.50 18.28
CA LYS A 19 30.98 -18.92 19.30
C LYS A 19 32.43 -18.73 18.85
N ASN A 20 32.83 -19.29 17.72
CA ASN A 20 34.23 -19.36 17.31
C ASN A 20 34.38 -19.03 15.81
N GLU A 21 35.05 -17.93 15.48
CA GLU A 21 35.24 -17.46 14.10
C GLU A 21 36.05 -18.44 13.26
N GLN A 22 37.02 -19.15 13.86
CA GLN A 22 37.93 -20.06 13.15
C GLN A 22 37.24 -21.33 12.60
N ASN A 23 36.11 -21.74 13.19
CA ASN A 23 35.30 -22.89 12.74
C ASN A 23 33.93 -22.47 12.20
N HIS A 24 33.75 -21.18 11.93
CA HIS A 24 32.48 -20.61 11.48
C HIS A 24 32.02 -21.30 10.19
N GLU A 25 32.87 -21.44 9.18
CA GLU A 25 32.47 -22.06 7.90
C GLU A 25 31.99 -23.52 8.02
N LYS A 26 32.53 -24.29 8.98
CA LYS A 26 32.20 -25.71 9.15
C LYS A 26 30.96 -25.96 10.02
N SER A 27 30.55 -24.98 10.84
CA SER A 27 29.50 -25.14 11.85
C SER A 27 28.35 -24.13 11.74
N CYS A 28 28.48 -23.15 10.85
CA CYS A 28 27.49 -22.11 10.67
C CYS A 28 26.22 -22.64 10.01
N LYS A 29 25.09 -22.42 10.69
CA LYS A 29 23.75 -22.75 10.19
C LYS A 29 23.07 -21.55 9.51
N SER A 30 23.81 -20.45 9.32
CA SER A 30 23.37 -19.35 8.47
C SER A 30 23.36 -19.82 7.03
N ILE A 31 22.23 -19.67 6.35
CA ILE A 31 22.05 -20.05 4.94
C ILE A 31 22.06 -18.83 4.02
N PHE A 32 22.15 -17.63 4.61
CA PHE A 32 22.14 -16.36 3.89
C PHE A 32 23.34 -15.50 4.29
N ARG A 33 24.16 -15.12 3.31
CA ARG A 33 25.42 -14.39 3.54
C ARG A 33 25.36 -12.91 3.17
N GLU A 34 24.28 -12.44 2.55
CA GLU A 34 24.07 -11.04 2.21
C GLU A 34 23.41 -10.26 3.37
N SER A 35 23.21 -8.95 3.19
CA SER A 35 22.58 -8.10 4.20
C SER A 35 21.13 -8.51 4.47
N SER A 36 20.62 -8.29 5.70
CA SER A 36 19.23 -8.64 6.06
C SER A 36 18.20 -8.02 5.12
N GLY A 37 18.48 -6.84 4.55
CA GLY A 37 17.60 -6.19 3.57
C GLY A 37 17.47 -6.92 2.23
N MET A 38 18.41 -7.80 1.89
CA MET A 38 18.38 -8.62 0.67
C MET A 38 17.57 -9.91 0.83
N MET A 39 17.20 -10.29 2.05
CA MET A 39 16.44 -11.53 2.28
C MET A 39 15.08 -11.51 1.59
N GLU A 40 14.38 -10.38 1.65
CA GLU A 40 13.08 -10.24 0.96
C GLU A 40 13.24 -10.40 -0.55
N VAL A 41 14.23 -9.73 -1.12
CA VAL A 41 14.55 -9.78 -2.55
C VAL A 41 14.86 -11.22 -3.00
N LYS A 42 15.80 -11.87 -2.31
CA LYS A 42 16.23 -13.23 -2.65
C LYS A 42 15.14 -14.27 -2.38
N GLY A 43 14.41 -14.15 -1.28
CA GLY A 43 13.29 -15.01 -0.97
C GLY A 43 12.19 -14.94 -2.02
N ALA A 44 11.84 -13.73 -2.49
CA ALA A 44 10.88 -13.54 -3.56
C ALA A 44 11.35 -14.19 -4.87
N CYS A 45 12.61 -13.98 -5.28
CA CYS A 45 13.17 -14.63 -6.47
C CYS A 45 13.16 -16.17 -6.35
N ILE A 46 13.51 -16.74 -5.19
CA ILE A 46 13.49 -18.19 -4.95
C ILE A 46 12.07 -18.75 -5.12
N ILE A 47 11.09 -18.13 -4.49
CA ILE A 47 9.66 -18.50 -4.57
C ILE A 47 9.18 -18.47 -6.02
N PHE A 48 9.47 -17.39 -6.75
CA PHE A 48 9.07 -17.27 -8.16
C PHE A 48 9.76 -18.32 -9.03
N LYS A 49 11.06 -18.55 -8.86
CA LYS A 49 11.82 -19.56 -9.63
C LYS A 49 11.27 -20.97 -9.42
N ARG A 50 11.03 -21.36 -8.17
CA ARG A 50 10.56 -22.72 -7.88
C ARG A 50 9.10 -22.96 -8.19
N SER A 51 8.30 -21.92 -8.44
CA SER A 51 6.89 -22.08 -8.84
C SER A 51 6.71 -23.00 -10.05
N LEU A 52 7.65 -22.97 -11.00
CA LEU A 52 7.65 -23.82 -12.19
C LEU A 52 7.88 -25.30 -11.89
N THR A 53 8.69 -25.62 -10.88
CA THR A 53 9.09 -27.00 -10.57
C THR A 53 8.26 -27.59 -9.44
N PHE A 54 7.90 -26.78 -8.45
CA PHE A 54 7.19 -27.22 -7.25
C PHE A 54 5.67 -27.19 -7.42
N HIS A 55 5.14 -26.21 -8.17
CA HIS A 55 3.71 -26.05 -8.39
C HIS A 55 3.28 -26.22 -9.84
N TYR A 56 4.24 -26.38 -10.77
CA TYR A 56 3.98 -26.40 -12.22
C TYR A 56 3.13 -25.21 -12.68
N ALA A 57 3.36 -24.04 -12.07
CA ALA A 57 2.57 -22.83 -12.27
C ALA A 57 3.46 -21.60 -12.42
N ARG A 58 2.92 -20.54 -13.04
CA ARG A 58 3.54 -19.21 -13.11
C ARG A 58 2.81 -18.24 -12.20
N TYR A 59 3.55 -17.51 -11.39
CA TYR A 59 3.00 -16.42 -10.59
C TYR A 59 2.89 -15.16 -11.44
N ALA A 60 1.65 -14.83 -11.82
CA ALA A 60 1.39 -13.76 -12.77
C ALA A 60 1.45 -12.34 -12.18
N LYS A 61 1.21 -12.22 -10.88
CA LYS A 61 1.02 -10.92 -10.21
C LYS A 61 1.84 -10.86 -8.94
N TYR A 62 2.47 -9.72 -8.70
CA TYR A 62 3.20 -9.43 -7.48
C TYR A 62 2.52 -8.26 -6.75
N LEU A 63 1.98 -8.51 -5.56
CA LEU A 63 1.37 -7.48 -4.71
C LEU A 63 2.40 -6.94 -3.72
N GLY A 64 2.92 -5.76 -4.03
CA GLY A 64 3.95 -5.08 -3.25
C GLY A 64 3.50 -3.76 -2.66
N ASP A 65 4.28 -3.30 -1.70
CA ASP A 65 4.38 -1.89 -1.39
C ASP A 65 5.25 -1.17 -2.44
N GLY A 66 5.07 0.16 -2.55
CA GLY A 66 5.59 1.04 -3.61
C GLY A 66 6.86 0.62 -4.34
N ASP A 67 8.01 1.24 -4.04
CA ASP A 67 9.28 0.86 -4.66
C ASP A 67 9.74 -0.48 -4.06
N SER A 68 9.65 -1.55 -4.86
CA SER A 68 9.93 -2.93 -4.42
C SER A 68 11.13 -3.46 -5.18
N LYS A 69 12.29 -3.45 -4.51
CA LYS A 69 13.52 -4.08 -5.00
C LYS A 69 13.32 -5.57 -5.32
N ALA A 70 12.39 -6.22 -4.63
CA ALA A 70 12.05 -7.62 -4.89
C ALA A 70 11.36 -7.79 -6.24
N PHE A 71 10.42 -6.89 -6.60
CA PHE A 71 9.80 -6.92 -7.92
C PHE A 71 10.81 -6.63 -9.04
N ASP A 72 11.69 -5.65 -8.83
CA ASP A 72 12.72 -5.29 -9.81
C ASP A 72 13.64 -6.49 -10.06
N ALA A 73 14.09 -7.18 -9.00
CA ALA A 73 14.90 -8.39 -9.12
C ALA A 73 14.18 -9.56 -9.82
N ILE A 74 12.88 -9.77 -9.53
CA ILE A 74 12.07 -10.78 -10.24
C ILE A 74 12.04 -10.51 -11.74
N THR A 75 11.92 -9.24 -12.11
CA THR A 75 11.85 -8.80 -13.51
C THR A 75 13.20 -8.93 -14.20
N GLU A 76 14.27 -8.49 -13.56
CA GLU A 76 15.65 -8.59 -14.07
C GLU A 76 16.11 -10.03 -14.27
N GLU A 77 15.70 -10.95 -13.38
CA GLU A 77 16.06 -12.37 -13.49
C GLU A 77 15.30 -13.09 -14.63
N THR A 78 14.32 -12.46 -15.28
CA THR A 78 13.54 -13.04 -16.38
C THR A 78 13.01 -14.45 -16.07
N ILE A 79 12.53 -14.66 -14.83
CA ILE A 79 12.25 -15.99 -14.26
C ILE A 79 11.36 -16.87 -15.16
N PHE A 80 10.42 -16.26 -15.88
CA PHE A 80 9.48 -16.95 -16.77
C PHE A 80 9.79 -16.82 -18.27
N ARG A 81 11.01 -16.38 -18.62
CA ARG A 81 11.47 -16.04 -19.99
C ARG A 81 10.74 -14.81 -20.56
N ASP A 82 11.21 -14.33 -21.72
CA ASP A 82 10.75 -13.07 -22.33
C ASP A 82 9.27 -13.04 -22.73
N GLU A 83 8.61 -14.21 -22.80
CA GLU A 83 7.19 -14.33 -23.18
C GLU A 83 6.22 -14.00 -22.05
N PHE A 84 6.67 -13.94 -20.79
CA PHE A 84 5.80 -13.74 -19.64
C PHE A 84 6.35 -12.75 -18.64
N GLN A 85 5.69 -11.59 -18.54
CA GLN A 85 6.03 -10.54 -17.58
C GLN A 85 5.10 -10.58 -16.37
N VAL A 86 5.69 -10.50 -15.18
CA VAL A 86 4.96 -10.42 -13.92
C VAL A 86 4.33 -9.03 -13.79
N GLU A 87 3.02 -8.98 -13.56
CA GLU A 87 2.30 -7.73 -13.33
C GLU A 87 2.53 -7.23 -11.90
N LYS A 88 3.05 -6.01 -11.74
CA LYS A 88 3.13 -5.36 -10.43
C LYS A 88 1.78 -4.77 -10.04
N LEU A 89 1.27 -5.23 -8.90
CA LEU A 89 0.13 -4.65 -8.19
C LEU A 89 0.64 -3.81 -7.01
N GLU A 90 -0.15 -2.82 -6.62
CA GLU A 90 0.17 -1.94 -5.50
C GLU A 90 -0.81 -2.15 -4.35
N CYS A 91 -0.27 -2.27 -3.14
CA CYS A 91 -1.07 -2.31 -1.93
C CYS A 91 -1.97 -1.07 -1.81
N PHE A 92 -3.29 -1.29 -1.72
CA PHE A 92 -4.28 -0.22 -1.57
C PHE A 92 -3.98 0.68 -0.36
N GLY A 93 -3.61 0.06 0.77
CA GLY A 93 -3.26 0.80 1.99
C GLY A 93 -2.03 1.68 1.79
N HIS A 94 -1.04 1.20 1.03
CA HIS A 94 0.18 1.95 0.72
C HIS A 94 -0.12 3.14 -0.20
N ILE A 95 -0.93 2.95 -1.25
CA ILE A 95 -1.37 4.05 -2.13
C ILE A 95 -2.14 5.10 -1.34
N THR A 96 -3.03 4.68 -0.45
CA THR A 96 -3.81 5.59 0.40
C THR A 96 -2.88 6.43 1.28
N LYS A 97 -1.94 5.80 1.99
CA LYS A 97 -0.93 6.48 2.83
C LYS A 97 -0.05 7.46 2.03
N ARG A 98 0.18 7.18 0.74
CA ARG A 98 0.98 8.04 -0.15
C ARG A 98 0.42 9.46 -0.26
N MET A 99 -0.91 9.62 -0.25
CA MET A 99 -1.57 10.95 -0.25
C MET A 99 -1.15 11.78 0.96
N GLY A 100 -1.35 11.25 2.18
CA GLY A 100 -1.00 11.98 3.38
C GLY A 100 0.50 12.24 3.51
N SER A 101 1.33 11.25 3.17
CA SER A 101 2.79 11.41 3.20
C SER A 101 3.29 12.49 2.24
N ARG A 102 2.75 12.57 1.01
CA ARG A 102 3.14 13.60 0.04
C ARG A 102 2.66 15.00 0.45
N LEU A 103 1.46 15.12 1.00
CA LEU A 103 0.96 16.39 1.52
C LEU A 103 1.78 16.88 2.73
N ARG A 104 2.18 15.98 3.63
CA ARG A 104 3.10 16.33 4.74
C ARG A 104 4.47 16.77 4.22
N ARG A 105 5.02 16.06 3.23
CA ARG A 105 6.29 16.45 2.60
C ARG A 105 6.19 17.82 1.92
N LEU A 106 5.08 18.10 1.24
CA LEU A 106 4.80 19.42 0.66
C LEU A 106 4.74 20.50 1.77
N LYS A 107 4.02 20.22 2.87
CA LYS A 107 3.94 21.09 4.04
C LYS A 107 5.32 21.45 4.59
N GLU A 108 6.20 20.47 4.75
CA GLU A 108 7.58 20.70 5.20
C GLU A 108 8.42 21.46 4.16
N LYS A 109 8.31 21.11 2.87
CA LYS A 109 9.03 21.79 1.79
C LYS A 109 8.69 23.28 1.69
N MET A 110 7.44 23.65 1.97
CA MET A 110 6.96 25.04 1.90
C MET A 110 7.06 25.78 3.24
N LYS A 111 7.70 25.20 4.25
CA LYS A 111 7.88 25.85 5.55
C LYS A 111 8.68 27.15 5.39
N GLY A 112 8.16 28.23 5.99
CA GLY A 112 8.75 29.58 5.89
C GLY A 112 8.45 30.33 4.59
N GLN A 113 7.80 29.70 3.61
CA GLN A 113 7.37 30.35 2.37
C GLN A 113 5.93 30.85 2.50
N LEU A 114 5.66 32.00 1.87
CA LEU A 114 4.32 32.57 1.78
C LEU A 114 3.67 32.15 0.46
N LEU A 115 2.38 31.84 0.52
CA LEU A 115 1.55 31.67 -0.66
C LEU A 115 1.15 33.05 -1.22
N PRO A 116 0.52 33.13 -2.43
CA PRO A 116 0.08 34.41 -3.01
C PRO A 116 -0.85 35.24 -2.13
N ASP A 117 -1.49 34.63 -1.14
CA ASP A 117 -2.33 35.32 -0.14
C ASP A 117 -1.54 35.89 1.05
N GLY A 118 -0.20 35.90 0.97
CA GLY A 118 0.70 36.41 1.99
C GLY A 118 0.77 35.55 3.26
N LYS A 119 0.23 34.32 3.25
CA LYS A 119 0.18 33.42 4.42
C LYS A 119 0.90 32.10 4.15
N SER A 120 1.38 31.45 5.21
CA SER A 120 1.98 30.12 5.14
C SER A 120 1.00 29.04 4.67
N LEU A 121 1.51 27.93 4.14
CA LEU A 121 0.70 26.78 3.73
C LEU A 121 0.00 26.09 4.93
N SER A 122 0.66 26.08 6.09
CA SER A 122 0.17 25.52 7.34
C SER A 122 -0.26 26.62 8.33
N GLY A 123 -0.95 26.23 9.41
CA GLY A 123 -1.47 27.15 10.43
C GLY A 123 -2.98 27.01 10.66
N LYS A 124 -3.54 27.88 11.50
CA LYS A 124 -4.98 27.90 11.81
C LYS A 124 -5.79 28.16 10.53
N ASN A 125 -6.81 27.33 10.28
CA ASN A 125 -7.64 27.37 9.07
C ASN A 125 -6.85 27.16 7.76
N ARG A 126 -5.71 26.44 7.81
CA ARG A 126 -4.89 26.10 6.65
C ARG A 126 -4.74 24.57 6.51
N LEU A 127 -3.71 24.11 5.80
CA LEU A 127 -3.39 22.69 5.68
C LEU A 127 -2.77 22.16 6.98
N THR A 128 -3.63 21.70 7.90
CA THR A 128 -3.23 21.05 9.16
C THR A 128 -3.08 19.54 8.99
N ASP A 129 -2.42 18.85 9.92
CA ASP A 129 -2.30 17.38 9.87
C ASP A 129 -3.66 16.68 9.92
N SER A 130 -4.61 17.20 10.70
CA SER A 130 -5.99 16.69 10.70
C SER A 130 -6.69 16.87 9.34
N GLN A 131 -6.45 17.97 8.63
CA GLN A 131 -6.96 18.14 7.26
C GLN A 131 -6.30 17.15 6.30
N ILE A 132 -4.98 16.91 6.45
CA ILE A 132 -4.26 15.91 5.66
C ILE A 132 -4.82 14.51 5.92
N ASP A 133 -5.09 14.13 7.16
CA ASP A 133 -5.67 12.83 7.52
C ASP A 133 -7.06 12.65 6.90
N LYS A 134 -7.91 13.68 6.94
CA LYS A 134 -9.22 13.65 6.27
C LYS A 134 -9.08 13.45 4.76
N ILE A 135 -8.17 14.18 4.11
CA ILE A 135 -7.93 14.06 2.67
C ILE A 135 -7.38 12.67 2.32
N GLN A 136 -6.48 12.13 3.13
CA GLN A 136 -5.97 10.77 2.97
C GLN A 136 -7.10 9.73 3.06
N ASN A 137 -7.99 9.86 4.05
CA ASN A 137 -9.12 8.95 4.23
C ASN A 137 -10.12 9.04 3.06
N TYR A 138 -10.48 10.25 2.63
CA TYR A 138 -11.34 10.43 1.46
C TYR A 138 -10.70 9.88 0.18
N TYR A 139 -9.39 10.04 0.02
CA TYR A 139 -8.67 9.48 -1.12
C TYR A 139 -8.73 7.94 -1.14
N GLY A 140 -8.56 7.30 0.03
CA GLY A 140 -8.75 5.86 0.16
C GLY A 140 -10.18 5.42 -0.18
N LEU A 141 -11.20 6.11 0.34
CA LEU A 141 -12.61 5.83 0.03
C LEU A 141 -12.93 6.00 -1.45
N ALA A 142 -12.45 7.09 -2.07
CA ALA A 142 -12.65 7.35 -3.49
C ALA A 142 -12.10 6.23 -4.39
N ILE A 143 -11.00 5.58 -3.99
CA ILE A 143 -10.49 4.40 -4.70
C ILE A 143 -11.33 3.17 -4.39
N LEU A 144 -11.59 2.89 -3.11
CA LEU A 144 -12.26 1.68 -2.65
C LEU A 144 -13.71 1.55 -3.15
N GLU A 145 -14.42 2.66 -3.24
CA GLU A 145 -15.82 2.70 -3.72
C GLU A 145 -15.91 2.67 -5.26
N ASN A 146 -14.78 2.79 -5.97
CA ASN A 146 -14.74 2.89 -7.44
C ASN A 146 -13.78 1.87 -8.08
N LEU A 147 -13.61 0.69 -7.47
CA LEU A 147 -12.73 -0.39 -7.97
C LEU A 147 -13.07 -0.89 -9.38
N ASN A 148 -14.31 -0.67 -9.82
CA ASN A 148 -14.80 -1.10 -11.13
C ASN A 148 -14.10 -0.39 -12.31
N THR A 149 -13.78 0.90 -12.20
CA THR A 149 -13.16 1.64 -13.31
C THR A 149 -12.19 2.72 -12.83
N VAL A 150 -11.05 2.83 -13.52
CA VAL A 150 -10.08 3.92 -13.28
C VAL A 150 -10.69 5.29 -13.58
N HIS A 151 -11.66 5.38 -14.49
CA HIS A 151 -12.36 6.63 -14.78
C HIS A 151 -13.17 7.12 -13.58
N ALA A 152 -13.97 6.25 -12.96
CA ALA A 152 -14.77 6.58 -11.79
C ALA A 152 -13.86 6.95 -10.59
N MET A 153 -12.76 6.21 -10.37
CA MET A 153 -11.77 6.56 -9.34
C MET A 153 -11.23 7.98 -9.54
N ARG A 154 -10.87 8.32 -10.79
CA ARG A 154 -10.37 9.64 -11.14
C ARG A 154 -11.41 10.70 -10.80
N GLN A 155 -12.65 10.56 -11.27
CA GLN A 155 -13.71 11.52 -10.96
C GLN A 155 -13.89 11.71 -9.44
N ALA A 156 -13.94 10.62 -8.67
CA ALA A 156 -14.07 10.68 -7.22
C ALA A 156 -12.87 11.36 -6.53
N ILE A 157 -11.63 11.04 -6.94
CA ILE A 157 -10.41 11.68 -6.41
C ILE A 157 -10.41 13.18 -6.71
N TRP A 158 -10.81 13.57 -7.92
CA TRP A 158 -10.83 14.97 -8.32
C TRP A 158 -11.99 15.74 -7.65
N ALA A 159 -13.10 15.07 -7.34
CA ALA A 159 -14.16 15.64 -6.53
C ALA A 159 -13.66 16.06 -5.13
N ILE A 160 -12.75 15.30 -4.50
CA ILE A 160 -12.12 15.70 -3.23
C ILE A 160 -11.39 17.04 -3.37
N PHE A 161 -10.62 17.21 -4.45
CA PHE A 161 -9.89 18.44 -4.72
C PHE A 161 -10.87 19.62 -4.90
N MET A 162 -11.91 19.42 -5.69
CA MET A 162 -12.92 20.44 -5.97
C MET A 162 -13.74 20.82 -4.73
N HIS A 163 -14.09 19.84 -3.88
CA HIS A 163 -14.75 20.08 -2.60
C HIS A 163 -13.95 20.99 -1.68
N LYS A 164 -12.62 20.92 -1.72
CA LYS A 164 -11.76 21.80 -0.92
C LYS A 164 -11.71 23.23 -1.45
N LEU A 165 -11.99 23.45 -2.73
CA LEU A 165 -12.08 24.78 -3.34
C LEU A 165 -13.49 25.40 -3.26
N SER A 166 -14.52 24.57 -3.13
CA SER A 166 -15.92 24.96 -3.20
C SER A 166 -16.34 25.96 -2.11
N THR A 167 -17.07 27.01 -2.50
CA THR A 167 -17.71 27.98 -1.59
C THR A 167 -19.20 28.12 -1.93
N ASP A 168 -19.95 28.85 -1.09
CA ASP A 168 -21.37 29.13 -1.36
C ASP A 168 -21.52 29.97 -2.64
N GLU A 169 -20.60 30.90 -2.90
CA GLU A 169 -20.58 31.76 -4.09
C GLU A 169 -20.08 31.02 -5.35
N HIS A 170 -19.17 30.06 -5.16
CA HIS A 170 -18.56 29.30 -6.24
C HIS A 170 -18.59 27.79 -5.94
N PRO A 171 -19.76 27.13 -6.08
CA PRO A 171 -19.90 25.70 -5.83
C PRO A 171 -19.16 24.87 -6.89
N GLN A 172 -18.36 23.88 -6.46
CA GLN A 172 -17.49 23.05 -7.29
C GLN A 172 -17.82 21.55 -7.13
N HIS A 173 -19.04 21.15 -7.51
CA HIS A 173 -19.56 19.78 -7.30
C HIS A 173 -19.78 18.99 -8.60
N GLY A 174 -19.18 19.42 -9.72
CA GLY A 174 -19.41 18.83 -11.05
C GLY A 174 -18.96 17.38 -11.23
N PHE A 175 -18.11 16.86 -10.34
CA PHE A 175 -17.63 15.47 -10.36
C PHE A 175 -18.38 14.54 -9.40
N CYS A 176 -19.41 15.06 -8.72
CA CYS A 176 -20.20 14.28 -7.77
C CYS A 176 -21.41 13.62 -8.43
N PRO A 177 -21.84 12.46 -7.93
CA PRO A 177 -23.08 11.83 -8.37
C PRO A 177 -24.27 12.77 -8.15
N ILE A 178 -25.15 12.85 -9.17
CA ILE A 178 -26.39 13.62 -9.14
C ILE A 178 -27.52 12.66 -8.77
N CYS A 179 -27.75 12.47 -7.47
CA CYS A 179 -28.82 11.64 -6.93
C CYS A 179 -29.11 12.01 -5.46
N GLU A 180 -30.27 11.60 -4.95
CA GLU A 180 -30.67 11.81 -3.54
C GLU A 180 -29.78 11.04 -2.55
N ASP A 181 -29.20 9.92 -2.99
CA ASP A 181 -28.25 9.10 -2.24
C ASP A 181 -26.79 9.52 -2.44
N SER A 182 -26.56 10.70 -3.03
CA SER A 182 -25.21 11.20 -3.25
C SER A 182 -24.49 11.40 -1.91
N TRP A 183 -23.26 10.88 -1.83
CA TRP A 183 -22.35 11.15 -0.72
C TRP A 183 -21.97 12.64 -0.64
N CYS A 184 -22.17 13.40 -1.72
CA CYS A 184 -21.98 14.84 -1.75
C CYS A 184 -23.22 15.56 -1.21
N GLY A 185 -23.07 16.19 -0.04
CA GLY A 185 -24.17 16.92 0.60
C GLY A 185 -24.77 18.05 -0.25
N PHE A 186 -23.97 18.69 -1.12
CA PHE A 186 -24.48 19.71 -2.04
C PHE A 186 -25.37 19.09 -3.12
N LYS A 187 -24.92 18.01 -3.77
CA LYS A 187 -25.72 17.32 -4.80
C LYS A 187 -26.97 16.67 -4.23
N LYS A 188 -26.89 16.15 -3.00
CA LYS A 188 -28.06 15.67 -2.27
C LYS A 188 -29.07 16.78 -2.04
N ALA A 189 -28.62 17.93 -1.55
CA ALA A 189 -29.48 19.08 -1.31
C ALA A 189 -30.09 19.65 -2.61
N GLU A 190 -29.32 19.69 -3.70
CA GLU A 190 -29.80 20.05 -5.04
C GLU A 190 -30.91 19.10 -5.52
N ALA A 191 -30.74 17.79 -5.31
CA ALA A 191 -31.74 16.79 -5.68
C ALA A 191 -33.02 16.85 -4.82
N THR A 192 -32.88 17.12 -3.51
CA THR A 192 -34.01 17.17 -2.56
C THR A 192 -34.62 18.56 -2.38
N GLY A 193 -34.12 19.57 -3.10
CA GLY A 193 -34.55 20.97 -2.95
C GLY A 193 -34.26 21.58 -1.57
N SER A 194 -33.25 21.07 -0.86
CA SER A 194 -32.85 21.55 0.46
C SER A 194 -31.73 22.59 0.38
N GLU A 195 -31.56 23.42 1.40
CA GLU A 195 -30.43 24.34 1.48
C GLU A 195 -29.13 23.63 1.89
N TYR A 196 -28.00 24.04 1.31
CA TYR A 196 -26.67 23.55 1.68
C TYR A 196 -25.72 24.70 1.93
N LYS A 197 -25.01 24.65 3.07
CA LYS A 197 -23.95 25.60 3.41
C LYS A 197 -22.58 24.93 3.37
N HIS A 198 -21.68 25.50 2.59
CA HIS A 198 -20.32 24.98 2.46
C HIS A 198 -19.55 25.09 3.77
N LYS A 199 -18.82 24.03 4.08
CA LYS A 199 -17.98 23.91 5.28
C LYS A 199 -16.72 23.12 4.95
N ASN A 200 -15.66 23.35 5.73
CA ASN A 200 -14.38 22.64 5.59
C ASN A 200 -13.65 22.83 4.25
N ASN A 201 -13.97 23.91 3.53
CA ASN A 201 -13.20 24.40 2.39
C ASN A 201 -11.87 25.01 2.85
N LEU A 202 -10.95 25.15 1.91
CA LEU A 202 -9.62 25.74 2.10
C LEU A 202 -9.48 26.94 1.16
N HIS A 203 -8.66 27.91 1.56
CA HIS A 203 -8.36 29.06 0.71
C HIS A 203 -7.75 28.60 -0.62
N ALA A 204 -8.13 29.24 -1.74
CA ALA A 204 -7.72 28.83 -3.08
C ALA A 204 -6.19 28.64 -3.20
N ALA A 205 -5.40 29.54 -2.62
CA ALA A 205 -3.94 29.44 -2.62
C ALA A 205 -3.40 28.11 -2.03
N ILE A 206 -4.07 27.56 -1.00
CA ILE A 206 -3.71 26.27 -0.38
C ILE A 206 -4.04 25.12 -1.33
N VAL A 207 -5.25 25.14 -1.89
CA VAL A 207 -5.73 24.09 -2.79
C VAL A 207 -4.85 24.03 -4.04
N GLU A 208 -4.49 25.20 -4.58
CA GLU A 208 -3.54 25.32 -5.69
C GLU A 208 -2.15 24.77 -5.35
N ALA A 209 -1.63 25.04 -4.15
CA ALA A 209 -0.36 24.46 -3.71
C ALA A 209 -0.41 22.92 -3.63
N MET A 210 -1.57 22.33 -3.33
CA MET A 210 -1.76 20.87 -3.26
C MET A 210 -1.96 20.21 -4.63
N ARG A 211 -2.29 20.98 -5.67
CA ARG A 211 -2.61 20.49 -7.02
C ARG A 211 -1.57 19.51 -7.60
N PRO A 212 -0.25 19.74 -7.47
CA PRO A 212 0.75 18.80 -7.98
C PRO A 212 0.64 17.41 -7.33
N VAL A 213 0.39 17.35 -6.01
CA VAL A 213 0.24 16.08 -5.29
C VAL A 213 -0.99 15.32 -5.79
N PHE A 214 -2.11 16.02 -6.00
CA PHE A 214 -3.31 15.40 -6.55
C PHE A 214 -3.08 14.90 -7.98
N ARG A 215 -2.45 15.70 -8.86
CA ARG A 215 -2.17 15.30 -10.25
C ARG A 215 -1.33 14.04 -10.33
N ASP A 216 -0.28 13.94 -9.51
CA ASP A 216 0.58 12.76 -9.51
C ASP A 216 -0.16 11.51 -9.03
N LEU A 217 -0.97 11.64 -7.97
CA LEU A 217 -1.70 10.52 -7.38
C LEU A 217 -3.00 10.17 -8.12
N PHE A 218 -3.40 11.01 -9.07
CA PHE A 218 -4.49 10.82 -10.00
C PHE A 218 -4.03 10.14 -11.31
N HIS A 219 -2.74 9.82 -11.46
CA HIS A 219 -2.18 9.24 -12.68
C HIS A 219 -2.77 7.86 -13.01
N ILE A 220 -3.11 7.62 -14.28
CA ILE A 220 -3.79 6.40 -14.73
C ILE A 220 -2.99 5.15 -14.38
N ASP A 221 -1.68 5.17 -14.63
CA ASP A 221 -0.81 4.01 -14.41
C ASP A 221 -0.65 3.65 -12.94
N LEU A 222 -0.83 4.61 -12.03
CA LEU A 222 -0.88 4.32 -10.59
C LEU A 222 -2.19 3.64 -10.23
N LEU A 223 -3.32 4.20 -10.68
CA LEU A 223 -4.65 3.73 -10.31
C LEU A 223 -4.96 2.35 -10.90
N LYS A 224 -4.47 2.04 -12.10
CA LYS A 224 -4.56 0.70 -12.69
C LYS A 224 -3.97 -0.38 -11.77
N LYS A 225 -2.92 -0.07 -11.02
CA LYS A 225 -2.26 -1.02 -10.12
C LYS A 225 -3.02 -1.30 -8.84
N CYS A 226 -4.12 -0.60 -8.55
CA CYS A 226 -4.91 -0.79 -7.32
C CYS A 226 -6.40 -1.06 -7.52
N VAL A 227 -6.86 -1.26 -8.77
CA VAL A 227 -8.26 -1.64 -9.07
C VAL A 227 -8.70 -2.95 -8.41
N HIS A 228 -7.73 -3.77 -8.00
CA HIS A 228 -8.00 -5.00 -7.27
C HIS A 228 -8.38 -4.79 -5.79
N GLY A 229 -8.13 -3.60 -5.20
CA GLY A 229 -8.52 -3.27 -3.83
C GLY A 229 -7.84 -4.10 -2.71
N LYS A 230 -6.79 -4.85 -3.04
CA LYS A 230 -6.10 -5.76 -2.09
C LYS A 230 -5.04 -5.02 -1.28
N THR A 231 -4.76 -5.56 -0.10
CA THR A 231 -3.73 -5.09 0.82
C THR A 231 -2.71 -6.18 1.09
N GLN A 232 -1.58 -5.82 1.71
CA GLN A 232 -0.62 -6.79 2.25
C GLN A 232 -0.98 -7.32 3.64
N ASN A 233 -2.17 -7.00 4.15
CA ASN A 233 -2.63 -7.49 5.45
C ASN A 233 -2.58 -9.02 5.59
N PRO A 234 -2.83 -9.84 4.54
CA PRO A 234 -2.60 -11.28 4.63
C PRO A 234 -1.16 -11.61 5.04
N ASN A 235 -0.15 -11.00 4.41
CA ASN A 235 1.26 -11.22 4.75
C ASN A 235 1.56 -10.81 6.19
N GLU A 236 1.00 -9.68 6.66
CA GLU A 236 1.12 -9.25 8.06
C GLU A 236 0.44 -10.24 9.03
N GLY A 237 -0.71 -10.80 8.64
CA GLY A 237 -1.42 -11.83 9.38
C GLY A 237 -0.60 -13.11 9.52
N VAL A 238 -0.01 -13.62 8.43
CA VAL A 238 0.89 -14.77 8.45
C VAL A 238 2.09 -14.52 9.36
N ASN A 239 2.71 -13.34 9.22
CA ASN A 239 3.83 -12.94 10.06
C ASN A 239 3.45 -12.98 11.55
N ASN A 240 2.27 -12.49 11.92
CA ASN A 240 1.78 -12.56 13.30
C ASN A 240 1.71 -14.01 13.81
N VAL A 241 1.12 -14.92 13.02
CA VAL A 241 1.03 -16.34 13.33
C VAL A 241 2.42 -16.96 13.49
N ILE A 242 3.38 -16.65 12.60
CA ILE A 242 4.78 -17.10 12.71
C ILE A 242 5.40 -16.62 14.04
N TRP A 243 5.26 -15.33 14.37
CA TRP A 243 5.88 -14.75 15.56
C TRP A 243 5.27 -15.23 16.87
N SER A 244 4.03 -15.74 16.85
CA SER A 244 3.45 -16.38 18.03
C SER A 244 4.04 -17.78 18.31
N ARG A 245 4.61 -18.44 17.31
CA ARG A 245 5.30 -19.75 17.44
C ARG A 245 6.80 -19.59 17.65
N VAL A 246 7.38 -18.62 16.95
CA VAL A 246 8.82 -18.36 16.92
C VAL A 246 9.06 -16.89 17.28
N PRO A 247 9.05 -16.52 18.58
CA PRO A 247 9.13 -15.11 18.96
C PRO A 247 10.43 -14.46 18.51
N LYS A 248 10.34 -13.24 17.98
CA LYS A 248 11.50 -12.43 17.53
C LYS A 248 12.53 -12.17 18.64
N SER A 249 12.10 -12.22 19.90
CA SER A 249 12.94 -11.97 21.07
C SER A 249 13.77 -13.19 21.51
N LYS A 250 13.57 -14.36 20.90
CA LYS A 250 14.28 -15.59 21.26
C LYS A 250 15.04 -16.13 20.06
N PHE A 251 16.35 -16.28 20.21
CA PHE A 251 17.15 -16.99 19.22
C PHE A 251 16.75 -18.47 19.18
N VAL A 252 16.53 -18.96 17.97
CA VAL A 252 16.29 -20.38 17.69
C VAL A 252 17.08 -20.79 16.44
N GLN A 253 17.40 -22.06 16.34
CA GLN A 253 18.11 -22.59 15.17
C GLN A 253 17.18 -22.70 13.97
N ILE A 254 17.74 -22.68 12.75
CA ILE A 254 16.99 -22.73 11.48
C ILE A 254 15.94 -23.84 11.42
N ARG A 255 16.22 -25.04 11.95
CA ARG A 255 15.24 -26.14 11.99
C ARG A 255 13.98 -25.79 12.78
N ALA A 256 14.13 -25.14 13.93
CA ALA A 256 13.01 -24.71 14.74
C ALA A 256 12.23 -23.56 14.08
N ILE A 257 12.93 -22.64 13.38
CA ILE A 257 12.28 -21.58 12.58
C ILE A 257 11.46 -22.22 11.46
N CYS A 258 12.04 -23.12 10.67
CA CYS A 258 11.33 -23.79 9.58
C CYS A 258 10.09 -24.54 10.10
N LEU A 259 10.21 -25.32 11.18
CA LEU A 259 9.07 -26.01 11.78
C LEU A 259 7.97 -25.03 12.23
N GLY A 260 8.34 -23.94 12.91
CA GLY A 260 7.39 -22.93 13.34
C GLY A 260 6.74 -22.17 12.18
N VAL A 261 7.46 -21.92 11.09
CA VAL A 261 6.93 -21.32 9.87
C VAL A 261 5.95 -22.28 9.18
N TYR A 262 6.30 -23.56 9.02
CA TYR A 262 5.38 -24.53 8.42
C TYR A 262 4.12 -24.75 9.28
N ASP A 263 4.24 -24.85 10.60
CA ASP A 263 3.07 -24.89 11.50
C ASP A 263 2.21 -23.63 11.37
N ALA A 264 2.82 -22.46 11.25
CA ALA A 264 2.12 -21.20 11.05
C ALA A 264 1.35 -21.19 9.72
N VAL A 265 1.98 -21.62 8.62
CA VAL A 265 1.36 -21.71 7.30
C VAL A 265 0.17 -22.66 7.31
N CYS A 266 0.33 -23.86 7.88
CA CYS A 266 -0.76 -24.82 8.02
C CYS A 266 -1.91 -24.24 8.84
N THR A 267 -1.60 -23.58 9.97
CA THR A 267 -2.64 -22.97 10.82
C THR A 267 -3.33 -21.80 10.12
N PHE A 268 -2.62 -21.00 9.34
CA PHE A 268 -3.21 -19.89 8.60
C PHE A 268 -4.17 -20.38 7.52
N ASN A 269 -3.80 -21.47 6.82
CA ASN A 269 -4.60 -22.00 5.72
C ASN A 269 -5.85 -22.77 6.16
N GLU A 270 -5.76 -23.57 7.23
CA GLU A 270 -6.82 -24.52 7.63
C GLU A 270 -7.26 -24.36 9.10
N GLY A 271 -6.74 -23.36 9.82
CA GLY A 271 -7.00 -23.20 11.24
C GLY A 271 -6.41 -24.33 12.09
N ASN A 272 -7.01 -24.59 13.26
CA ASN A 272 -6.56 -25.65 14.17
C ASN A 272 -6.79 -27.07 13.63
N SER A 273 -7.61 -27.22 12.59
CA SER A 273 -7.88 -28.52 11.97
C SER A 273 -6.64 -29.15 11.32
N ALA A 274 -5.63 -28.35 10.96
CA ALA A 274 -4.36 -28.87 10.45
C ALA A 274 -3.43 -29.49 11.52
N LYS A 275 -3.81 -29.41 12.80
CA LYS A 275 -3.01 -29.93 13.93
C LYS A 275 -3.56 -31.25 14.50
N LEU A 276 -4.64 -31.76 13.91
CA LEU A 276 -5.29 -33.02 14.28
C LEU A 276 -4.63 -34.20 13.56
#